data_AF-A0A259T9E1-F1
#
_entry.id   AF-A0A259T9E1-F1
#
_cell.length_a   1.000
_cell.length_b   1.000
_cell.length_c   1.000
_cell.angle_alpha   90.00
_cell.angle_beta   90.00
_cell.angle_gamma   90.00
#
_symmetry.space_group_name_H-M   'P 1'
#
loop_
_entity.id
_entity.type
_entity.pdbx_description
1 polymer ?
#
loop_
_entity_poly.entity_id
_entity_poly.type
_entity_poly.pdbx_seq_one_letter_code
_entity_poly.pdbx_strand_id
1 'polypeptide(L)'
;MFVCPMIAALILVYQKDRTQGVKDLCRKILHITIERKSWYIPAFLSMPLIMIISYGVMKILLPSVPPLSFSPLTAIGLFLLFIVPALCEEIGWQGYVYDKLEYRWNAWMASVMLGVIWQAWHIIPHLQTDHSAVIMIQATLLFPFFL
;
A
#
# COMPACT_ATOMS: atom_id res chain seq x y z
N MET A 1 -9.81 3.74 9.37
CA MET A 1 -8.64 2.88 9.62
C MET A 1 -7.37 3.43 8.95
N PHE A 2 -7.44 3.88 7.70
CA PHE A 2 -6.28 4.39 6.95
C PHE A 2 -5.49 5.53 7.62
N VAL A 3 -6.11 6.33 8.50
CA VAL A 3 -5.41 7.39 9.28
C VAL A 3 -4.61 6.86 10.47
N CYS A 4 -4.90 5.65 10.95
CA CYS A 4 -4.30 5.11 12.18
C CYS A 4 -2.78 4.92 12.06
N PRO A 5 -2.20 4.40 10.97
CA PRO A 5 -0.75 4.31 10.81
C PRO A 5 -0.06 5.67 10.89
N MET A 6 -0.59 6.70 10.20
CA MET A 6 -0.10 8.08 10.29
C MET A 6 -0.14 8.61 11.73
N ILE A 7 -1.28 8.50 12.40
CA ILE A 7 -1.44 9.02 13.77
C ILE A 7 -0.48 8.30 14.73
N ALA A 8 -0.36 6.97 14.62
CA ALA A 8 0.56 6.20 15.44
C ALA A 8 2.02 6.64 15.22
N ALA A 9 2.44 6.80 13.95
CA ALA A 9 3.76 7.31 13.61
C ALA A 9 4.01 8.71 14.19
N LEU A 10 3.06 9.64 14.04
CA LEU A 10 3.15 10.99 14.58
C LEU A 10 3.29 10.99 16.11
N ILE A 11 2.52 10.17 16.82
CA ILE A 11 2.60 10.04 18.28
C ILE A 11 3.97 9.50 18.69
N LEU A 12 4.44 8.40 18.08
CA LEU A 12 5.69 7.76 18.45
C LEU A 12 6.90 8.65 18.15
N VAL A 13 6.90 9.33 17.01
CA VAL A 13 7.94 10.30 16.65
C VAL A 13 7.92 11.49 17.60
N TYR A 14 6.75 12.02 17.93
CA TYR A 14 6.63 13.11 18.89
C TYR A 14 7.10 12.70 20.29
N GLN A 15 6.83 11.48 20.74
CA GLN A 15 7.29 11.01 22.03
C GLN A 15 8.82 10.91 22.09
N LYS A 16 9.45 10.47 21.01
CA LYS A 16 10.90 10.27 20.95
C LYS A 16 11.68 11.57 20.71
N ASP A 17 11.31 12.30 19.68
CA ASP A 17 12.09 13.42 19.11
C ASP A 17 11.29 14.74 19.12
N ARG A 18 10.15 14.77 19.82
CA ARG A 18 9.28 15.95 20.00
C ARG A 18 8.85 16.56 18.66
N THR A 19 8.70 17.87 18.62
CA THR A 19 8.29 18.61 17.43
C THR A 19 9.32 18.52 16.30
N GLN A 20 10.59 18.28 16.61
CA GLN A 20 11.64 18.16 15.60
C GLN A 20 11.47 16.88 14.78
N GLY A 21 11.23 15.74 15.43
CA GLY A 21 10.95 14.50 14.72
C GLY A 21 9.75 14.59 13.79
N VAL A 22 8.66 15.25 14.23
CA VAL A 22 7.47 15.44 13.38
C VAL A 22 7.80 16.27 12.13
N LYS A 23 8.60 17.33 12.27
CA LYS A 23 9.07 18.12 11.12
C LYS A 23 9.92 17.30 10.17
N ASP A 24 10.79 16.45 10.71
CA ASP A 24 11.68 15.61 9.90
C ASP A 24 10.88 14.54 9.13
N LEU A 25 9.86 13.94 9.76
CA LEU A 25 8.93 13.04 9.08
C LEU A 25 8.18 13.77 7.94
N CYS A 26 7.60 14.94 8.22
CA CYS A 26 6.93 15.75 7.19
C CYS A 26 7.86 16.13 6.04
N ARG A 27 9.11 16.49 6.33
CA ARG A 27 10.12 16.82 5.30
C ARG A 27 10.42 15.61 4.43
N LYS A 28 10.58 14.42 5.02
CA LYS A 28 10.82 13.17 4.29
C LYS A 28 9.70 12.89 3.27
N ILE A 29 8.44 13.07 3.68
CA ILE A 29 7.27 12.83 2.82
C ILE A 29 7.21 13.83 1.66
N LEU A 30 7.55 15.09 1.92
CA LEU A 30 7.52 16.15 0.90
C LEU A 30 8.73 16.13 -0.03
N HIS A 31 9.83 15.47 0.37
CA HIS A 31 11.08 15.45 -0.37
C HIS A 31 11.42 14.05 -0.88
N ILE A 32 10.62 13.58 -1.84
CA ILE A 32 10.86 12.30 -2.51
C ILE A 32 11.82 12.54 -3.69
N THR A 33 13.05 12.05 -3.56
CA THR A 33 14.02 12.03 -4.65
C THR A 33 14.35 10.58 -5.01
N ILE A 34 14.02 10.19 -6.24
CA ILE A 34 14.42 8.89 -6.79
C ILE A 34 15.70 9.10 -7.59
N GLU A 35 16.84 8.64 -7.07
CA GLU A 35 18.15 8.85 -7.69
C GLU A 35 18.21 8.29 -9.12
N ARG A 36 17.67 7.08 -9.31
CA ARG A 36 17.66 6.39 -10.61
C ARG A 36 16.26 6.42 -11.21
N LYS A 37 16.05 7.29 -12.20
CA LYS A 37 14.76 7.48 -12.88
C LYS A 37 14.18 6.21 -13.53
N SER A 38 14.98 5.18 -13.79
CA SER A 38 14.46 3.91 -14.30
C SER A 38 13.46 3.24 -13.35
N TRP A 39 13.48 3.56 -12.05
CA TRP A 39 12.54 3.01 -11.06
C TRP A 39 11.10 3.50 -11.23
N TYR A 40 10.87 4.61 -11.95
CA TYR A 40 9.51 5.02 -12.29
C TYR A 40 8.78 3.99 -13.17
N ILE A 41 9.52 3.24 -14.00
CA ILE A 41 8.96 2.23 -14.89
C ILE A 41 8.31 1.09 -14.09
N PRO A 42 9.04 0.33 -13.24
CA PRO A 42 8.43 -0.72 -12.44
C PRO A 42 7.41 -0.18 -11.42
N ALA A 43 7.63 1.02 -10.85
CA ALA A 43 6.66 1.62 -9.93
C ALA A 43 5.29 1.88 -10.60
N PHE A 44 5.29 2.37 -11.84
CA PHE A 44 4.06 2.68 -12.56
C PHE A 44 3.44 1.47 -13.26
N LEU A 45 4.26 0.59 -13.85
CA LEU A 45 3.77 -0.51 -14.71
C LEU A 45 3.49 -1.80 -13.95
N SER A 46 4.03 -2.01 -12.76
CA SER A 46 3.81 -3.25 -11.98
C SER A 46 2.32 -3.54 -11.78
N MET A 47 1.55 -2.57 -11.30
CA MET A 47 0.11 -2.73 -11.04
C MET A 47 -0.69 -3.07 -12.31
N PRO A 48 -0.65 -2.26 -13.40
CA PRO A 48 -1.34 -2.60 -14.63
C PRO A 48 -0.97 -3.99 -15.16
N LEU A 49 0.32 -4.35 -15.11
CA LEU A 49 0.79 -5.65 -15.59
C LEU A 49 0.21 -6.79 -14.76
N ILE A 50 0.27 -6.71 -13.43
CA ILE A 50 -0.30 -7.73 -12.54
C ILE A 50 -1.81 -7.87 -12.76
N MET A 51 -2.54 -6.76 -12.94
CA MET A 51 -3.97 -6.80 -13.21
C MET A 51 -4.30 -7.47 -14.55
N ILE A 52 -3.57 -7.13 -15.62
CA ILE A 52 -3.77 -7.72 -16.96
C ILE A 52 -3.48 -9.22 -16.93
N ILE A 53 -2.37 -9.62 -16.30
CA ILE A 53 -2.00 -11.04 -16.15
C ILE A 53 -3.08 -11.77 -15.34
N SER A 54 -3.53 -11.20 -14.23
CA SER A 54 -4.57 -11.81 -13.38
C SER A 54 -5.88 -12.00 -14.15
N TYR A 55 -6.30 -10.99 -14.94
CA TYR A 55 -7.47 -11.10 -15.80
C TYR A 55 -7.31 -12.18 -16.88
N GLY A 56 -6.13 -12.27 -17.51
CA GLY A 56 -5.80 -13.32 -18.46
C GLY A 56 -5.91 -14.72 -17.86
N VAL A 57 -5.36 -14.92 -16.66
CA VAL A 57 -5.45 -16.18 -15.91
C VAL A 57 -6.92 -16.51 -15.59
N MET A 58 -7.70 -15.53 -15.12
CA MET A 58 -9.13 -15.73 -14.84
C MET A 58 -9.90 -16.16 -16.09
N LYS A 59 -9.62 -15.57 -17.27
CA LYS A 59 -10.28 -15.95 -18.54
C LYS A 59 -10.00 -17.38 -18.97
N ILE A 60 -8.86 -17.94 -18.58
CA ILE A 60 -8.48 -19.33 -18.88
C ILE A 60 -9.15 -20.29 -17.89
N LEU A 61 -9.18 -19.94 -16.61
CA LEU A 61 -9.60 -20.85 -15.53
C LEU A 61 -11.10 -20.82 -15.22
N LEU A 62 -11.78 -19.70 -15.50
CA LEU A 62 -13.17 -19.50 -15.10
C LEU A 62 -14.11 -19.57 -16.32
N PRO A 63 -15.26 -20.28 -16.20
CA PRO A 63 -16.21 -20.46 -17.31
C PRO A 63 -16.79 -19.16 -17.85
N SER A 64 -16.93 -18.15 -16.99
CA SER A 64 -17.52 -16.86 -17.34
C SER A 64 -16.84 -15.74 -16.56
N VAL A 65 -16.00 -14.96 -17.25
CA VAL A 65 -15.45 -13.71 -16.73
C VAL A 65 -16.10 -12.56 -17.49
N PRO A 66 -16.66 -11.56 -16.79
CA PRO A 66 -17.22 -10.36 -17.42
C PRO A 66 -16.21 -9.70 -18.38
N PRO A 67 -16.66 -9.12 -19.51
CA PRO A 67 -15.77 -8.37 -20.37
C PRO A 67 -15.21 -7.15 -19.64
N LEU A 68 -13.97 -6.79 -19.97
CA LEU A 68 -13.34 -5.57 -19.47
C LEU A 68 -14.18 -4.35 -19.83
N SER A 69 -14.72 -3.68 -18.82
CA SER A 69 -15.31 -2.35 -18.94
C SER A 69 -14.38 -1.35 -18.28
N PHE A 70 -13.89 -0.39 -19.07
CA PHE A 70 -13.02 0.68 -18.58
C PHE A 70 -13.68 2.03 -18.83
N SER A 71 -13.87 2.78 -17.75
CA SER A 71 -14.35 4.16 -17.78
C SER A 71 -13.23 5.07 -17.27
N PRO A 72 -12.63 5.91 -18.13
CA PRO A 72 -11.61 6.86 -17.70
C PRO A 72 -12.08 7.78 -16.58
N LEU A 73 -13.35 8.20 -16.63
CA LEU A 73 -13.95 9.06 -15.61
C LEU A 73 -14.04 8.35 -14.26
N THR A 74 -14.43 7.06 -14.26
CA THR A 74 -14.45 6.25 -13.04
C THR A 74 -13.05 6.04 -12.50
N ALA A 75 -12.06 5.79 -13.37
CA ALA A 75 -10.67 5.63 -12.95
C ALA A 75 -10.12 6.89 -12.27
N ILE A 76 -10.38 8.08 -12.84
CA ILE A 76 -10.00 9.36 -12.23
C ILE A 76 -10.72 9.57 -10.89
N GLY A 77 -12.03 9.28 -10.83
CA GLY A 77 -12.80 9.39 -9.60
C GLY A 77 -12.26 8.50 -8.48
N LEU A 78 -11.93 7.24 -8.79
CA LEU A 78 -11.34 6.31 -7.84
C LEU A 78 -9.92 6.74 -7.43
N PHE A 79 -9.10 7.22 -8.36
CA PHE A 79 -7.78 7.74 -8.04
C PHE A 79 -7.85 8.89 -7.02
N LEU A 80 -8.72 9.86 -7.26
CA LEU A 80 -8.91 10.99 -6.33
C LEU A 80 -9.49 10.55 -4.98
N LEU A 81 -10.34 9.53 -4.97
CA LEU A 81 -10.89 8.96 -3.75
C LEU A 81 -9.81 8.25 -2.90
N PHE A 82 -8.91 7.50 -3.53
CA PHE A 82 -7.94 6.66 -2.84
C PHE A 82 -6.60 7.33 -2.56
N ILE A 83 -6.28 8.46 -3.18
CA ILE A 83 -5.00 9.13 -2.96
C ILE A 83 -4.82 9.58 -1.49
N VAL A 84 -5.86 10.12 -0.86
CA VAL A 84 -5.78 10.59 0.54
C VAL A 84 -5.60 9.41 1.51
N PRO A 85 -6.41 8.34 1.45
CA PRO A 85 -6.17 7.14 2.23
C PRO A 85 -4.78 6.55 2.04
N ALA A 86 -4.32 6.40 0.80
CA ALA A 86 -3.01 5.86 0.48
C ALA A 86 -1.90 6.69 1.13
N LEU A 87 -1.94 8.02 0.99
CA LEU A 87 -0.96 8.91 1.61
C LEU A 87 -0.92 8.75 3.14
N CYS A 88 -2.07 8.69 3.81
CA CYS A 88 -2.11 8.49 5.26
C CYS A 88 -1.50 7.14 5.68
N GLU A 89 -1.72 6.08 4.92
CA GLU A 89 -1.10 4.79 5.22
C GLU A 89 0.40 4.81 5.00
N GLU A 90 0.85 5.33 3.86
CA GLU A 90 2.26 5.42 3.48
C GLU A 90 3.10 6.22 4.49
N ILE A 91 2.53 7.29 5.07
CA ILE A 91 3.19 8.08 6.12
C ILE A 91 3.54 7.20 7.33
N GLY A 92 2.67 6.27 7.71
CA GLY A 92 2.95 5.34 8.80
C GLY A 92 3.90 4.23 8.38
N TRP A 93 3.58 3.53 7.29
CA TRP A 93 4.28 2.33 6.87
C TRP A 93 5.69 2.62 6.35
N GLN A 94 5.83 3.46 5.32
CA GLN A 94 7.12 3.83 4.72
C GLN A 94 7.79 5.00 5.43
N GLY A 95 6.99 5.94 5.96
CA GLY A 95 7.51 7.10 6.68
C GLY A 95 8.14 6.75 8.03
N TYR A 96 7.67 5.69 8.70
CA TYR A 96 8.13 5.33 10.04
C TYR A 96 8.52 3.86 10.22
N VAL A 97 7.62 2.92 9.91
CA VAL A 97 7.83 1.50 10.24
C VAL A 97 8.98 0.88 9.44
N TYR A 98 9.01 1.13 8.12
CA TYR A 98 10.03 0.58 7.22
C TYR A 98 11.45 0.94 7.68
N ASP A 99 11.73 2.22 7.96
CA ASP A 99 13.06 2.67 8.41
C ASP A 99 13.53 1.93 9.68
N LYS A 100 12.61 1.65 10.62
CA LYS A 100 12.96 0.94 11.87
C LYS A 100 13.25 -0.52 11.60
N LEU A 101 12.49 -1.15 10.70
CA LEU A 101 12.71 -2.54 10.30
C LEU A 101 14.01 -2.67 9.51
N GLU A 102 14.24 -1.82 8.51
CA GLU A 102 15.45 -1.83 7.69
C GLU A 102 16.70 -1.53 8.51
N TYR A 103 16.65 -0.54 9.43
CA TYR A 103 17.77 -0.26 10.34
C TYR A 103 18.16 -1.47 11.19
N ARG A 104 17.20 -2.31 11.59
CA ARG A 104 17.46 -3.50 12.42
C ARG A 104 17.84 -4.74 11.62
N TRP A 105 17.42 -4.79 10.36
CA TRP A 105 17.53 -5.93 9.46
C TRP A 105 18.20 -5.50 8.15
N ASN A 106 17.66 -5.93 7.01
CA ASN A 106 18.04 -5.47 5.68
C ASN A 106 16.76 -5.18 4.89
N ALA A 107 16.89 -4.52 3.73
CA ALA A 107 15.76 -4.13 2.90
C ALA A 107 14.80 -5.31 2.63
N TRP A 108 15.33 -6.46 2.21
CA TRP A 108 14.50 -7.63 1.87
C TRP A 108 13.67 -8.12 3.06
N MET A 109 14.28 -8.31 4.23
CA MET A 109 13.57 -8.76 5.43
C MET A 109 12.59 -7.70 5.92
N ALA A 110 12.97 -6.42 5.88
CA ALA A 110 12.11 -5.31 6.26
C ALA A 110 10.83 -5.28 5.41
N SER A 111 10.95 -5.45 4.10
CA SER A 111 9.81 -5.50 3.17
C SER A 111 8.91 -6.71 3.41
N VAL A 112 9.48 -7.89 3.64
CA VAL A 112 8.67 -9.10 3.96
C VAL A 112 7.91 -8.91 5.27
N MET A 113 8.59 -8.45 6.32
CA MET A 113 7.96 -8.18 7.62
C MET A 113 6.86 -7.12 7.51
N LEU A 114 7.14 -6.03 6.81
CA LEU A 114 6.18 -4.95 6.62
C LEU A 114 4.94 -5.45 5.85
N GLY A 115 5.12 -6.24 4.80
CA GLY A 115 4.02 -6.86 4.06
C GLY A 115 3.14 -7.75 4.93
N VAL A 116 3.73 -8.57 5.81
CA VAL A 116 2.97 -9.43 6.74
C VAL A 116 2.19 -8.60 7.76
N ILE A 117 2.82 -7.56 8.34
CA ILE A 117 2.16 -6.67 9.32
C ILE A 117 1.00 -5.92 8.65
N TRP A 118 1.23 -5.38 7.45
CA TRP A 118 0.23 -4.69 6.67
C TRP A 118 -0.95 -5.60 6.32
N GLN A 119 -0.68 -6.85 5.97
CA GLN A 119 -1.74 -7.82 5.70
C GLN A 119 -2.56 -8.16 6.95
N ALA A 120 -1.90 -8.35 8.09
CA ALA A 120 -2.58 -8.61 9.36
C ALA A 120 -3.46 -7.42 9.79
N TRP A 121 -3.00 -6.19 9.53
CA TRP A 121 -3.75 -4.96 9.80
C TRP A 121 -5.11 -4.92 9.07
N HIS A 122 -5.18 -5.48 7.86
CA HIS A 122 -6.38 -5.53 7.05
C HIS A 122 -7.38 -6.64 7.44
N ILE A 123 -7.05 -7.53 8.39
CA ILE A 123 -8.00 -8.55 8.86
C ILE A 123 -9.23 -7.92 9.51
N ILE A 124 -9.04 -6.92 10.38
CA ILE A 124 -10.13 -6.26 11.11
C ILE A 124 -11.17 -5.61 10.18
N PRO A 125 -10.80 -4.75 9.20
CA PRO A 125 -11.79 -4.12 8.33
C PRO A 125 -12.48 -5.15 7.44
N HIS A 126 -11.80 -6.21 7.04
CA HIS A 126 -12.43 -7.31 6.29
C HIS A 126 -13.50 -8.04 7.10
N LEU A 127 -13.25 -8.28 8.39
CA LEU A 127 -14.26 -8.84 9.29
C LEU A 127 -15.46 -7.91 9.48
N GLN A 128 -15.27 -6.60 9.39
CA GLN A 128 -16.35 -5.61 9.54
C GLN A 128 -17.26 -5.50 8.32
N THR A 129 -16.81 -5.91 7.13
CA THR A 129 -17.57 -5.77 5.88
C THR A 129 -18.40 -7.02 5.53
N ASP A 130 -18.50 -8.02 6.41
CA ASP A 130 -19.20 -9.31 6.18
C ASP A 130 -18.87 -9.97 4.82
N HIS A 131 -17.63 -9.75 4.34
CA HIS A 131 -17.19 -10.37 3.10
C HIS A 131 -16.91 -11.86 3.35
N SER A 132 -17.32 -12.72 2.41
CA SER A 132 -16.95 -14.14 2.47
C SER A 132 -15.43 -14.31 2.56
N ALA A 133 -14.97 -15.34 3.28
CA ALA A 133 -13.54 -15.63 3.43
C ALA A 133 -12.79 -15.72 2.08
N VAL A 134 -13.49 -16.10 1.00
CA VAL A 134 -12.95 -16.14 -0.36
C VAL A 134 -12.64 -14.75 -0.90
N ILE A 135 -13.52 -13.76 -0.69
CA ILE A 135 -13.28 -12.36 -1.09
C ILE A 135 -12.16 -11.76 -0.25
N MET A 136 -12.07 -12.12 1.04
CA MET A 136 -10.97 -11.71 1.90
C MET A 136 -9.63 -12.23 1.39
N ILE A 137 -9.56 -13.53 1.07
CA ILE A 137 -8.34 -14.16 0.54
C ILE A 137 -7.98 -13.60 -0.84
N GLN A 138 -8.96 -13.36 -1.72
CA GLN A 138 -8.71 -12.75 -3.03
C GLN A 138 -8.23 -11.30 -2.92
N ALA A 139 -8.86 -10.48 -2.10
CA ALA A 139 -8.42 -9.11 -1.85
C ALA A 139 -7.02 -9.07 -1.23
N THR A 140 -6.72 -10.02 -0.33
CA THR A 140 -5.43 -10.19 0.36
C THR A 140 -4.31 -10.67 -0.58
N LEU A 141 -4.60 -11.60 -1.48
CA LEU A 141 -3.59 -12.17 -2.39
C LEU A 141 -3.38 -11.33 -3.66
N LEU A 142 -4.38 -10.54 -4.07
CA LEU A 142 -4.33 -9.73 -5.29
C LEU A 142 -4.00 -8.25 -5.04
N PHE A 143 -4.01 -7.74 -3.80
CA PHE A 143 -3.40 -6.45 -3.50
C PHE A 143 -1.88 -6.64 -3.51
N PRO A 144 -1.16 -6.19 -4.55
CA PRO A 144 0.23 -6.55 -4.63
C PRO A 144 0.99 -5.69 -3.63
N PHE A 145 1.87 -6.36 -2.90
CA PHE A 145 2.90 -5.77 -2.06
C PHE A 145 3.57 -4.61 -2.80
N PHE A 146 3.37 -3.38 -2.35
CA PHE A 146 4.25 -2.29 -2.72
C PHE A 146 5.48 -2.35 -1.82
N LEU A 147 6.56 -2.83 -2.44
CA LEU A 147 7.95 -2.51 -2.11
C LEU A 147 8.23 -1.05 -2.48
#